data_AF-A0A9Q0QC61-F1
#
_entry.id   AF-A0A9Q0QC61-F1
#
_cell.length_a   1.000
_cell.length_b   1.000
_cell.length_c   1.000
_cell.angle_alpha   90.00
_cell.angle_beta   90.00
_cell.angle_gamma   90.00
#
_symmetry.space_group_name_H-M   'P 1'
#
loop_
_entity.id
_entity.type
_entity.pdbx_description
1 polymer ?
#
loop_
_entity_poly.entity_id
_entity_poly.type
_entity_poly.pdbx_seq_one_letter_code
_entity_poly.pdbx_strand_id
1 'polypeptide(L)'
;MKATFFITYIMVDGWAGIAGEILRLKPLIIFHLKNMFLVKTERDREKAMNPGSVGFPKTLPRLQLYFLLGIVYAVVTPILLPFILVFFAFAYLAYRHQIVNVYNQQYESAAAFWPHVHSRIIASLLISQLLLLGLLSTKKAANSTPLLVILPILTLSFHNYCKSRFEPAFRKYPLEEAMEKDILDRTTESDINLKAYLADAYLHPIFHSFEEEELVEVNVERNKSHTASDPTTEISSSSPPHQVSHPRSPPHYVYHPSSPPQHAYHPHSPPHYAYHYENEP
;
A
#
# COMPACT_ATOMS: atom_id res chain seq x y z
N MET A 1 -29.40 -24.08 12.21
CA MET A 1 -28.48 -24.64 13.22
C MET A 1 -27.03 -24.16 13.06
N LYS A 2 -26.44 -24.14 11.85
CA LYS A 2 -25.03 -23.70 11.66
C LYS A 2 -24.80 -22.18 11.78
N ALA A 3 -25.81 -21.34 11.56
CA ALA A 3 -25.68 -19.88 11.66
C ALA A 3 -25.23 -19.39 13.05
N THR A 4 -25.69 -20.03 14.13
CA THR A 4 -25.30 -19.67 15.51
C THR A 4 -23.79 -19.84 15.74
N PHE A 5 -23.19 -20.89 15.17
CA PHE A 5 -21.73 -21.08 15.21
C PHE A 5 -20.99 -19.96 14.47
N PHE A 6 -21.49 -19.51 13.33
CA PHE A 6 -20.85 -18.42 12.59
C PHE A 6 -21.00 -17.07 13.31
N ILE A 7 -22.12 -16.84 14.00
CA ILE A 7 -22.30 -15.65 14.84
C ILE A 7 -21.27 -15.64 15.97
N THR A 8 -21.11 -16.76 16.71
CA THR A 8 -20.11 -16.84 17.77
C THR A 8 -18.68 -16.74 17.23
N TYR A 9 -18.40 -17.35 16.08
CA TYR A 9 -17.11 -17.22 15.41
C TYR A 9 -16.78 -15.75 15.05
N ILE A 10 -17.73 -15.00 14.49
CA ILE A 10 -17.53 -13.58 14.16
C ILE A 10 -17.31 -12.74 15.41
N MET A 11 -18.04 -13.00 16.50
CA MET A 11 -17.84 -12.27 17.76
C MET A 11 -16.46 -12.53 18.37
N VAL A 12 -16.00 -13.79 18.35
CA VAL A 12 -14.71 -14.15 18.95
C VAL A 12 -13.53 -13.77 18.04
N ASP A 13 -13.47 -14.31 16.82
CA ASP A 13 -12.32 -14.08 15.92
C ASP A 13 -12.37 -12.67 15.28
N GLY A 14 -13.57 -12.18 14.96
CA GLY A 14 -13.75 -10.86 14.34
C GLY A 14 -13.62 -9.74 15.36
N TRP A 15 -14.57 -9.62 16.29
CA TRP A 15 -14.62 -8.46 17.19
C TRP A 15 -13.46 -8.47 18.19
N ALA A 16 -13.25 -9.57 18.92
CA ALA A 16 -12.15 -9.64 19.87
C ALA A 16 -10.78 -9.65 19.16
N GLY A 17 -10.69 -10.23 17.97
CA GLY A 17 -9.47 -10.19 17.15
C GLY A 17 -9.07 -8.76 16.76
N ILE A 18 -10.01 -7.92 16.34
CA ILE A 18 -9.71 -6.51 16.00
C ILE A 18 -9.45 -5.67 17.25
N ALA A 19 -10.18 -5.90 18.34
CA ALA A 19 -9.85 -5.25 19.62
C ALA A 19 -8.42 -5.60 20.08
N GLY A 20 -8.01 -6.86 19.92
CA GLY A 20 -6.64 -7.32 20.19
C GLY A 20 -5.60 -6.72 19.24
N GLU A 21 -5.95 -6.52 17.96
CA GLU A 21 -5.06 -5.87 17.00
C GLU A 21 -4.79 -4.42 17.40
N ILE A 22 -5.77 -3.67 17.90
CA ILE A 22 -5.57 -2.29 18.38
C ILE A 22 -4.49 -2.22 19.47
N LEU A 23 -4.53 -3.15 20.42
CA LEU A 23 -3.57 -3.24 21.52
C LEU A 23 -2.15 -3.61 21.06
N ARG A 24 -2.02 -4.23 19.88
CA ARG A 24 -0.75 -4.69 19.31
C ARG A 24 0.13 -5.42 20.34
N LEU A 25 -0.44 -6.40 21.03
CA LEU A 25 0.21 -7.07 22.17
C LEU A 25 1.56 -7.70 21.81
N LYS A 26 1.67 -8.30 20.62
CA LYS A 26 2.90 -8.97 20.15
C LYS A 26 4.09 -8.01 20.04
N PRO A 27 4.05 -6.92 19.24
CA PRO A 27 5.17 -5.99 19.17
C PRO A 27 5.41 -5.27 20.51
N LEU A 28 4.38 -5.02 21.31
CA LEU A 28 4.54 -4.41 22.64
C LEU A 28 5.42 -5.27 23.57
N ILE A 29 5.14 -6.58 23.64
CA ILE A 29 5.91 -7.51 24.47
C ILE A 29 7.35 -7.64 23.93
N ILE A 30 7.51 -7.78 22.62
CA ILE A 30 8.84 -7.90 21.99
C ILE A 30 9.67 -6.64 22.23
N PHE A 31 9.06 -5.45 22.16
CA PHE A 31 9.74 -4.19 22.43
C PHE A 31 10.28 -4.14 23.86
N HIS A 32 9.45 -4.44 24.87
CA HIS A 32 9.88 -4.42 26.26
C HIS A 32 10.96 -5.47 26.54
N LEU A 33 10.86 -6.65 25.93
CA LEU A 33 11.87 -7.69 26.07
C LEU A 33 13.21 -7.27 25.45
N LYS A 34 13.18 -6.71 24.23
CA LYS A 34 14.38 -6.17 23.58
C LYS A 34 14.98 -5.01 24.36
N ASN A 35 14.15 -4.11 24.87
CA ASN A 35 14.58 -2.96 25.65
C ASN A 35 15.27 -3.37 26.97
N MET A 36 14.79 -4.44 27.61
CA MET A 36 15.36 -4.97 28.85
C MET A 36 16.71 -5.67 28.64
N PHE A 37 16.84 -6.46 27.56
CA PHE A 37 17.97 -7.39 27.40
C PHE A 37 18.98 -7.03 26.30
N LEU A 38 18.58 -6.34 25.23
CA LEU A 38 19.42 -6.13 24.04
C LEU A 38 19.76 -4.66 23.76
N VAL A 39 18.93 -3.71 24.18
CA VAL A 39 19.13 -2.28 23.86
C VAL A 39 20.23 -1.70 24.75
N LYS A 40 21.31 -1.20 24.14
CA LYS A 40 22.39 -0.47 24.82
C LYS A 40 22.50 0.98 24.36
N THR A 41 22.15 1.25 23.09
CA THR A 41 22.24 2.58 22.47
C THR A 41 20.87 3.06 21.97
N GLU A 42 20.73 4.37 21.75
CA GLU A 42 19.51 4.96 21.18
C GLU A 42 19.18 4.38 19.79
N ARG A 43 20.19 4.10 18.96
CA ARG A 43 20.00 3.44 17.66
C ARG A 43 19.41 2.04 17.79
N ASP A 44 19.78 1.31 18.84
CA ASP A 44 19.20 -0.02 19.09
C ASP A 44 17.74 0.08 19.53
N ARG A 45 17.38 1.16 20.22
CA ARG A 45 15.99 1.45 20.63
C ARG A 45 15.11 1.73 19.42
N GLU A 46 15.59 2.52 18.46
CA GLU A 46 14.89 2.77 17.19
C GLU A 46 14.67 1.47 16.40
N LYS A 47 15.69 0.62 16.30
CA LYS A 47 15.58 -0.71 15.67
C LYS A 47 14.57 -1.60 16.40
N ALA A 48 14.48 -1.51 17.73
CA ALA A 48 13.51 -2.25 18.52
C ALA A 48 12.07 -1.73 18.34
N MET A 49 11.89 -0.44 18.03
CA MET A 49 10.60 0.22 17.85
C MET A 49 9.97 -0.02 16.46
N ASN A 50 10.52 -0.92 15.65
CA ASN A 50 9.99 -1.21 14.32
C ASN A 50 8.56 -1.82 14.39
N PRO A 51 7.53 -1.11 13.91
CA PRO A 51 6.15 -1.55 13.99
C PRO A 51 5.83 -2.63 12.93
N GLY A 52 6.64 -2.80 11.91
CA GLY A 52 6.35 -3.65 10.75
C GLY A 52 5.24 -3.10 9.84
N SER A 53 4.92 -3.87 8.80
CA SER A 53 3.92 -3.53 7.78
C SER A 53 2.57 -4.18 8.05
N VAL A 54 1.55 -3.71 7.31
CA VAL A 54 0.22 -4.34 7.32
C VAL A 54 0.34 -5.77 6.80
N GLY A 55 -0.16 -6.73 7.58
CA GLY A 55 -0.13 -8.15 7.24
C GLY A 55 -1.12 -8.56 6.15
N PHE A 56 -1.04 -7.97 4.95
CA PHE A 56 -1.94 -8.24 3.81
C PHE A 56 -2.21 -9.75 3.56
N PRO A 57 -1.21 -10.66 3.62
CA PRO A 57 -1.45 -12.09 3.41
C PRO A 57 -2.38 -12.74 4.44
N LYS A 58 -2.48 -12.18 5.64
CA LYS A 58 -3.33 -12.69 6.73
C LYS A 58 -4.67 -11.95 6.78
N THR A 59 -4.62 -10.63 6.64
CA THR A 59 -5.80 -9.77 6.80
C THR A 59 -6.76 -9.90 5.61
N LEU A 60 -6.26 -9.92 4.36
CA LEU A 60 -7.13 -9.97 3.19
C LEU A 60 -7.98 -11.26 3.12
N PRO A 61 -7.44 -12.48 3.31
CA PRO A 61 -8.27 -13.68 3.32
C PRO A 61 -9.30 -13.69 4.45
N ARG A 62 -8.96 -13.15 5.63
CA ARG A 62 -9.89 -13.04 6.76
C ARG A 62 -11.08 -12.13 6.41
N LEU A 63 -10.82 -10.96 5.85
CA LEU A 63 -11.88 -10.04 5.40
C LEU A 63 -12.76 -10.68 4.32
N GLN A 64 -12.16 -11.41 3.38
CA GLN A 64 -12.89 -12.13 2.32
C GLN A 64 -13.76 -13.25 2.87
N LEU A 65 -13.33 -13.95 3.92
CA LEU A 65 -14.16 -14.96 4.58
C LEU A 65 -15.42 -14.34 5.18
N TYR A 66 -15.30 -13.23 5.92
CA TYR A 66 -16.49 -12.57 6.48
C TYR A 66 -17.40 -12.00 5.40
N PHE A 67 -16.84 -11.49 4.31
CA PHE A 67 -17.61 -11.04 3.16
C PHE A 67 -18.39 -12.20 2.50
N LEU A 68 -17.74 -13.35 2.30
CA LEU A 68 -18.38 -14.58 1.81
C LEU A 68 -19.53 -15.00 2.72
N LEU A 69 -19.28 -15.08 4.04
CA LEU A 69 -20.32 -15.39 5.03
C LEU A 69 -21.49 -14.41 4.94
N GLY A 70 -21.20 -13.11 4.79
CA GLY A 70 -22.21 -12.07 4.67
C GLY A 70 -23.12 -12.28 3.46
N ILE A 71 -22.56 -12.47 2.27
CA ILE A 71 -23.36 -12.68 1.06
C ILE A 71 -24.15 -14.00 1.14
N VAL A 72 -23.50 -15.10 1.54
CA VAL A 72 -24.16 -16.43 1.62
C VAL A 72 -25.32 -16.43 2.61
N TYR A 73 -25.14 -15.83 3.79
CA TYR A 73 -26.18 -15.81 4.83
C TYR A 73 -27.15 -14.63 4.72
N ALA A 74 -26.91 -13.64 3.84
CA ALA A 74 -27.82 -12.51 3.67
C ALA A 74 -29.26 -12.94 3.36
N VAL A 75 -29.42 -13.95 2.50
CA VAL A 75 -30.73 -14.47 2.09
C VAL A 75 -31.25 -15.56 3.04
N VAL A 76 -30.35 -16.33 3.65
CA VAL A 76 -30.71 -17.51 4.47
C VAL A 76 -31.02 -17.13 5.92
N THR A 77 -30.23 -16.25 6.53
CA THR A 77 -30.31 -15.91 7.95
C THR A 77 -29.83 -14.46 8.15
N PRO A 78 -30.69 -13.47 7.89
CA PRO A 78 -30.31 -12.05 7.83
C PRO A 78 -29.85 -11.50 9.18
N ILE A 79 -30.19 -12.15 10.29
CA ILE A 79 -29.72 -11.75 11.64
C ILE A 79 -28.20 -11.82 11.79
N LEU A 80 -27.48 -12.51 10.89
CA LEU A 80 -26.02 -12.55 10.88
C LEU A 80 -25.39 -11.26 10.31
N LEU A 81 -26.09 -10.53 9.44
CA LEU A 81 -25.58 -9.32 8.77
C LEU A 81 -25.19 -8.19 9.72
N PRO A 82 -26.00 -7.81 10.74
CA PRO A 82 -25.61 -6.79 11.71
C PRO A 82 -24.27 -7.08 12.39
N PHE A 83 -23.97 -8.34 12.71
CA PHE A 83 -22.71 -8.72 13.35
C PHE A 83 -21.50 -8.51 12.44
N ILE A 84 -21.65 -8.81 11.15
CA ILE A 84 -20.61 -8.56 10.14
C ILE A 84 -20.44 -7.05 9.89
N LEU A 85 -21.53 -6.29 9.83
CA LEU A 85 -21.46 -4.83 9.63
C LEU A 85 -20.73 -4.15 10.79
N VAL A 86 -21.04 -4.53 12.03
CA VAL A 86 -20.32 -4.05 13.22
C VAL A 86 -18.85 -4.44 13.15
N PHE A 87 -18.54 -5.67 12.72
CA PHE A 87 -17.15 -6.09 12.50
C PHE A 87 -16.44 -5.18 11.49
N PHE A 88 -17.02 -4.93 10.31
CA PHE A 88 -16.38 -4.08 9.29
C PHE A 88 -16.25 -2.62 9.74
N ALA A 89 -17.21 -2.09 10.50
CA ALA A 89 -17.12 -0.75 11.07
C ALA A 89 -15.94 -0.64 12.06
N PHE A 90 -15.82 -1.59 12.99
CA PHE A 90 -14.66 -1.63 13.90
C PHE A 90 -13.35 -1.85 13.16
N ALA A 91 -13.33 -2.74 12.16
CA ALA A 91 -12.16 -2.98 11.33
C ALA A 91 -11.69 -1.71 10.63
N TYR A 92 -12.62 -0.97 10.03
CA TYR A 92 -12.33 0.27 9.34
C TYR A 92 -11.69 1.28 10.29
N LEU A 93 -12.29 1.52 11.47
CA LEU A 93 -11.76 2.48 12.44
C LEU A 93 -10.38 2.06 12.97
N ALA A 94 -10.23 0.79 13.34
CA ALA A 94 -8.98 0.24 13.88
C ALA A 94 -7.84 0.32 12.85
N TYR A 95 -8.04 -0.23 11.65
CA TYR A 95 -7.01 -0.23 10.62
C TYR A 95 -6.71 1.19 10.11
N ARG A 96 -7.72 2.06 9.98
CA ARG A 96 -7.47 3.47 9.61
C ARG A 96 -6.57 4.16 10.63
N HIS A 97 -6.85 4.00 11.92
CA HIS A 97 -6.02 4.56 12.98
C HIS A 97 -4.59 4.00 12.92
N GLN A 98 -4.44 2.68 12.75
CA GLN A 98 -3.12 2.05 12.74
C GLN A 98 -2.29 2.36 11.49
N ILE A 99 -2.93 2.48 10.32
CA ILE A 99 -2.25 2.86 9.07
C ILE A 99 -1.66 4.27 9.20
N VAL A 100 -2.37 5.19 9.83
CA VAL A 100 -1.88 6.58 10.00
C VAL A 100 -0.82 6.67 11.10
N ASN A 101 -1.01 5.98 12.22
CA ASN A 101 -0.21 6.25 13.42
C ASN A 101 0.91 5.25 13.68
N VAL A 102 0.88 4.06 13.08
CA VAL A 102 1.76 2.96 13.53
C VAL A 102 2.42 2.19 12.40
N TYR A 103 1.68 1.71 11.40
CA TYR A 103 2.28 0.82 10.40
C TYR A 103 3.25 1.55 9.48
N ASN A 104 4.37 0.90 9.17
CA ASN A 104 5.30 1.36 8.15
C ASN A 104 5.20 0.46 6.91
N GLN A 105 4.91 1.05 5.75
CA GLN A 105 4.75 0.30 4.51
C GLN A 105 6.12 0.00 3.90
N GLN A 106 6.48 -1.30 3.87
CA GLN A 106 7.78 -1.75 3.37
C GLN A 106 7.87 -1.80 1.84
N TYR A 107 6.74 -1.91 1.15
CA TYR A 107 6.67 -2.01 -0.30
C TYR A 107 5.46 -1.26 -0.82
N GLU A 108 5.63 -0.55 -1.93
CA GLU A 108 4.55 0.15 -2.60
C GLU A 108 4.14 -0.60 -3.87
N SER A 109 2.89 -1.08 -3.90
CA SER A 109 2.34 -1.87 -5.01
C SER A 109 1.25 -1.14 -5.79
N ALA A 110 0.96 0.12 -5.45
CA ALA A 110 -0.09 0.94 -6.07
C ALA A 110 -1.44 0.20 -6.23
N ALA A 111 -1.85 -0.57 -5.21
CA ALA A 111 -3.08 -1.36 -5.19
C ALA A 111 -3.21 -2.42 -6.33
N ALA A 112 -2.11 -2.88 -6.91
CA ALA A 112 -2.10 -3.92 -7.95
C ALA A 112 -2.76 -5.26 -7.54
N PHE A 113 -3.03 -5.48 -6.24
CA PHE A 113 -3.76 -6.63 -5.72
C PHE A 113 -5.29 -6.55 -5.92
N TRP A 114 -5.84 -5.39 -6.32
CA TRP A 114 -7.29 -5.19 -6.45
C TRP A 114 -7.99 -6.17 -7.41
N PRO A 115 -7.47 -6.50 -8.61
CA PRO A 115 -8.08 -7.49 -9.48
C PRO A 115 -8.25 -8.87 -8.82
N HIS A 116 -7.31 -9.25 -7.94
CA HIS A 116 -7.41 -10.49 -7.18
C HIS A 116 -8.52 -10.43 -6.12
N VAL A 117 -8.66 -9.29 -5.43
CA VAL A 117 -9.73 -9.08 -4.44
C VAL A 117 -11.10 -9.09 -5.13
N HIS A 118 -11.25 -8.35 -6.22
CA HIS A 118 -12.48 -8.32 -7.01
C HIS A 118 -12.89 -9.72 -7.49
N SER A 119 -11.95 -10.50 -8.03
CA SER A 119 -12.23 -11.88 -8.50
C SER A 119 -12.75 -12.78 -7.37
N ARG A 120 -12.23 -12.64 -6.14
CA ARG A 120 -12.70 -13.41 -4.98
C ARG A 120 -14.07 -12.95 -4.47
N ILE A 121 -14.39 -11.66 -4.59
CA ILE A 121 -15.72 -11.10 -4.32
C ILE A 121 -16.75 -11.69 -5.29
N ILE A 122 -16.44 -11.69 -6.59
CA ILE A 122 -17.29 -12.32 -7.62
C ILE A 122 -17.46 -13.82 -7.36
N ALA A 123 -16.37 -14.54 -7.02
CA ALA A 123 -16.46 -15.95 -6.66
C ALA A 123 -17.38 -16.18 -5.45
N SER A 124 -17.32 -15.31 -4.44
CA SER A 124 -18.20 -15.37 -3.26
C SER A 124 -19.67 -15.17 -3.64
N LEU A 125 -19.94 -14.25 -4.56
CA LEU A 125 -21.28 -14.01 -5.09
C LEU A 125 -21.81 -15.22 -5.87
N LEU A 126 -20.98 -15.83 -6.73
CA LEU A 126 -21.34 -17.06 -7.45
C LEU A 126 -21.63 -18.22 -6.49
N ILE A 127 -20.79 -18.42 -5.48
CA ILE A 127 -21.01 -19.44 -4.45
C ILE A 127 -22.37 -19.22 -3.76
N SER A 128 -22.68 -17.97 -3.40
CA SER A 128 -23.98 -17.64 -2.79
C SER A 128 -25.17 -17.93 -3.69
N GLN A 129 -25.08 -17.58 -4.98
CA GLN A 129 -26.16 -17.82 -5.95
C GLN A 129 -26.38 -19.32 -6.16
N LEU A 130 -25.31 -20.11 -6.29
CA LEU A 130 -25.39 -21.56 -6.44
C LEU A 130 -25.94 -22.25 -5.18
N LEU A 131 -25.51 -21.82 -3.99
CA LEU A 131 -26.06 -22.32 -2.73
C LEU A 131 -27.55 -21.99 -2.58
N LEU A 132 -27.96 -20.78 -2.95
CA LEU A 132 -29.36 -20.37 -2.91
C LEU A 132 -30.21 -21.19 -3.89
N LEU A 133 -29.69 -21.45 -5.10
CA LEU A 133 -30.32 -22.34 -6.07
C LEU A 133 -30.50 -23.75 -5.49
N GLY A 134 -29.46 -24.32 -4.88
CA GLY A 134 -29.54 -25.63 -4.22
C GLY A 134 -30.58 -25.68 -3.10
N LEU A 135 -30.65 -24.63 -2.27
CA LEU A 135 -31.61 -24.53 -1.17
C LEU A 135 -33.05 -24.43 -1.68
N LEU A 136 -33.32 -23.58 -2.66
CA LEU A 136 -34.67 -23.39 -3.22
C LEU A 136 -35.14 -24.58 -4.05
N SER A 137 -34.22 -25.30 -4.71
CA SER A 137 -34.52 -26.55 -5.42
C SER A 137 -35.17 -27.59 -4.48
N THR A 138 -34.73 -27.63 -3.22
CA THR A 138 -35.28 -28.57 -2.21
C THR A 138 -36.69 -28.18 -1.76
N LYS A 139 -37.08 -26.90 -1.86
CA LYS A 139 -38.39 -26.39 -1.40
C LYS A 139 -39.49 -26.42 -2.47
N LYS A 140 -39.27 -27.08 -3.62
CA LYS A 140 -40.22 -27.16 -4.76
C LYS A 140 -40.73 -25.78 -5.26
N ALA A 141 -39.92 -24.72 -5.11
CA ALA A 141 -40.27 -23.37 -5.55
C ALA A 141 -40.00 -23.20 -7.06
N ALA A 142 -40.75 -23.91 -7.90
CA ALA A 142 -40.51 -24.01 -9.35
C ALA A 142 -40.56 -22.66 -10.08
N ASN A 143 -41.36 -21.70 -9.60
CA ASN A 143 -41.54 -20.40 -10.23
C ASN A 143 -40.30 -19.49 -10.13
N SER A 144 -39.40 -19.73 -9.17
CA SER A 144 -38.23 -18.88 -8.95
C SER A 144 -36.97 -19.39 -9.67
N THR A 145 -36.96 -20.66 -10.09
CA THR A 145 -35.79 -21.33 -10.68
C THR A 145 -35.22 -20.64 -11.92
N PRO A 146 -36.03 -20.15 -12.90
CA PRO A 146 -35.49 -19.53 -14.11
C PRO A 146 -34.65 -18.29 -13.82
N LEU A 147 -35.12 -17.44 -12.90
CA LEU A 147 -34.41 -16.21 -12.51
C LEU A 147 -33.09 -16.54 -11.81
N LEU A 148 -33.10 -17.52 -10.91
CA LEU A 148 -31.90 -17.96 -10.19
C LEU A 148 -30.81 -18.56 -11.08
N VAL A 149 -31.17 -19.15 -12.22
CA VAL A 149 -30.20 -19.67 -13.20
C VAL A 149 -29.57 -18.55 -14.03
N ILE A 150 -30.31 -17.47 -14.31
CA ILE A 150 -29.82 -16.33 -15.08
C ILE A 150 -28.77 -15.53 -14.28
N LEU A 151 -28.94 -15.41 -12.96
CA LEU A 151 -28.06 -14.68 -12.04
C LEU A 151 -26.56 -15.04 -12.14
N PRO A 152 -26.13 -16.32 -12.06
CA PRO A 152 -24.72 -16.68 -12.19
C PRO A 152 -24.16 -16.41 -13.59
N ILE A 153 -24.97 -16.57 -14.64
CA ILE A 153 -24.58 -16.26 -16.02
C ILE A 153 -24.30 -14.75 -16.16
N LEU A 154 -25.20 -13.91 -15.65
CA LEU A 154 -25.03 -12.46 -15.63
C LEU A 154 -23.79 -12.06 -14.82
N THR A 155 -23.56 -12.71 -13.68
CA THR A 155 -22.41 -12.43 -12.80
C THR A 155 -21.08 -12.78 -13.50
N LEU A 156 -21.01 -13.90 -14.22
CA LEU A 156 -19.84 -14.27 -15.01
C LEU A 156 -19.62 -13.33 -16.20
N SER A 157 -20.69 -12.95 -16.89
CA SER A 157 -20.63 -11.98 -17.99
C SER A 157 -20.08 -10.63 -17.50
N PHE A 158 -20.58 -10.14 -16.37
CA PHE A 158 -20.10 -8.93 -15.71
C PHE A 158 -18.63 -9.04 -15.32
N HIS A 159 -18.21 -10.17 -14.73
CA HIS A 159 -16.81 -10.40 -14.40
C HIS A 159 -15.90 -10.33 -15.63
N ASN A 160 -16.28 -10.98 -16.73
CA ASN A 160 -15.51 -10.96 -17.98
C ASN A 160 -15.44 -9.55 -18.58
N TYR A 161 -16.54 -8.80 -18.53
CA TYR A 161 -16.55 -7.40 -18.93
C TYR A 161 -15.57 -6.56 -18.11
N CYS A 162 -15.65 -6.65 -16.78
CA CYS A 162 -14.74 -5.92 -15.89
C CYS A 162 -13.28 -6.31 -16.08
N LYS A 163 -13.03 -7.60 -16.30
CA LYS A 163 -11.70 -8.13 -16.56
C LYS A 163 -11.11 -7.53 -17.85
N SER A 164 -11.88 -7.56 -18.93
CA SER A 164 -11.45 -7.00 -20.23
C SER A 164 -11.26 -5.47 -20.16
N ARG A 165 -12.17 -4.76 -19.48
CA ARG A 165 -12.19 -3.30 -19.46
C ARG A 165 -11.22 -2.66 -18.48
N PHE A 166 -11.09 -3.21 -17.27
CA PHE A 166 -10.41 -2.54 -16.14
C PHE A 166 -9.13 -3.23 -15.69
N GLU A 167 -8.97 -4.55 -15.85
CA GLU A 167 -7.73 -5.23 -15.45
C GLU A 167 -6.48 -4.68 -16.16
N PRO A 168 -6.51 -4.27 -17.44
CA PRO A 168 -5.34 -3.69 -18.09
C PRO A 168 -4.74 -2.50 -17.35
N ALA A 169 -5.55 -1.67 -16.69
CA ALA A 169 -5.07 -0.51 -15.92
C ALA A 169 -4.21 -0.90 -14.70
N PHE A 170 -4.38 -2.12 -14.17
CA PHE A 170 -3.60 -2.63 -13.03
C PHE A 170 -2.38 -3.45 -13.46
N ARG A 171 -2.29 -3.85 -14.73
CA ARG A 171 -1.27 -4.77 -15.26
C ARG A 171 -0.35 -4.14 -16.29
N LYS A 172 -0.81 -3.09 -16.96
CA LYS A 172 -0.08 -2.39 -18.02
C LYS A 172 -0.05 -0.91 -17.69
N TYR A 173 1.13 -0.32 -17.78
CA TYR A 173 1.29 1.12 -17.63
C TYR A 173 1.13 1.79 -19.01
N PRO A 174 0.24 2.79 -19.17
CA PRO A 174 0.03 3.44 -20.45
C PRO A 174 1.23 4.33 -20.82
N LEU A 175 1.64 4.29 -22.09
CA LEU A 175 2.79 5.07 -22.59
C LEU A 175 2.54 6.57 -22.57
N GLU A 176 1.27 7.00 -22.69
CA GLU A 176 0.87 8.39 -22.62
C GLU A 176 1.20 9.01 -21.26
N GLU A 177 0.81 8.35 -20.16
CA GLU A 177 1.10 8.77 -18.79
C GLU A 177 2.60 8.68 -18.47
N ALA A 178 3.31 7.71 -19.04
CA ALA A 178 4.77 7.63 -18.94
C ALA A 178 5.44 8.86 -19.55
N MET A 179 5.07 9.21 -20.78
CA MET A 179 5.65 10.35 -21.49
C MET A 179 5.29 11.68 -20.81
N GLU A 180 4.04 11.85 -20.36
CA GLU A 180 3.61 13.05 -19.64
C GLU A 180 4.42 13.25 -18.35
N LYS A 181 4.62 12.17 -17.57
CA LYS A 181 5.43 12.20 -16.37
C LYS A 181 6.90 12.49 -16.66
N ASP A 182 7.48 11.88 -17.69
CA ASP A 182 8.87 12.13 -18.11
C ASP A 182 9.09 13.60 -18.51
N ILE A 183 8.13 14.21 -19.21
CA ILE A 183 8.17 15.63 -19.57
C ILE A 183 8.11 16.50 -18.31
N LEU A 184 7.20 16.20 -17.39
CA LEU A 184 7.05 16.94 -16.13
C LEU A 184 8.32 16.87 -15.27
N ASP A 185 8.88 15.67 -15.09
CA ASP A 185 10.09 15.45 -14.30
C ASP A 185 11.27 16.21 -14.92
N ARG A 186 11.39 16.22 -16.26
CA ARG A 186 12.42 17.00 -16.98
C ARG A 186 12.28 18.51 -16.79
N THR A 187 11.05 19.02 -16.68
CA THR A 187 10.81 20.45 -16.43
C THR A 187 11.03 20.86 -14.97
N THR A 188 10.83 19.92 -14.04
CA THR A 188 10.93 20.18 -12.61
C THR A 188 12.37 20.06 -12.13
N GLU A 189 13.11 19.05 -12.60
CA GLU A 189 14.45 18.71 -12.12
C GLU A 189 15.41 18.47 -13.31
N SER A 190 15.81 19.54 -14.00
CA SER A 190 16.56 19.46 -15.27
C SER A 190 18.00 18.95 -15.15
N ASP A 191 18.61 19.02 -13.95
CA ASP A 191 20.04 18.76 -13.73
C ASP A 191 20.35 17.39 -13.08
N ILE A 192 19.37 16.47 -12.99
CA ILE A 192 19.58 15.17 -12.34
C ILE A 192 20.41 14.22 -13.22
N ASN A 193 21.52 13.73 -12.67
CA ASN A 193 22.27 12.63 -13.27
C ASN A 193 21.61 11.28 -12.96
N LEU A 194 20.65 10.89 -13.80
CA LEU A 194 19.89 9.65 -13.64
C LEU A 194 20.78 8.40 -13.64
N LYS A 195 21.86 8.40 -14.42
CA LYS A 195 22.78 7.26 -14.50
C LYS A 195 23.50 7.03 -13.16
N ALA A 196 23.96 8.10 -12.52
CA ALA A 196 24.60 8.01 -11.21
C ALA A 196 23.58 7.58 -10.14
N TYR A 197 22.37 8.16 -10.15
CA TYR A 197 21.32 7.81 -9.19
C TYR A 197 20.89 6.33 -9.27
N LEU A 198 20.85 5.75 -10.47
CA LEU A 198 20.42 4.37 -10.69
C LEU A 198 21.55 3.33 -10.63
N ALA A 199 22.83 3.74 -10.59
CA ALA A 199 23.97 2.84 -10.68
C ALA A 199 23.94 1.75 -9.59
N ASP A 200 23.66 2.15 -8.36
CA ASP A 200 23.74 1.27 -7.18
C ASP A 200 22.37 0.83 -6.66
N ALA A 201 21.26 1.30 -7.26
CA ALA A 201 19.90 1.13 -6.73
C ALA A 201 19.44 -0.33 -6.54
N TYR A 202 19.97 -1.26 -7.34
CA TYR A 202 19.64 -2.69 -7.30
C TYR A 202 20.81 -3.58 -6.88
N LEU A 203 21.84 -2.99 -6.27
CA LEU A 203 22.95 -3.74 -5.72
C LEU A 203 22.45 -4.59 -4.53
N HIS A 204 23.07 -5.76 -4.30
CA HIS A 204 22.69 -6.58 -3.16
C HIS A 204 22.97 -5.82 -1.85
N PRO A 205 22.08 -5.82 -0.84
CA PRO A 205 22.24 -5.07 0.41
C PRO A 205 23.59 -5.24 1.13
N ILE A 206 24.23 -6.40 0.98
CA ILE A 206 25.56 -6.70 1.57
C ILE A 206 26.68 -5.86 0.94
N PHE A 207 26.53 -5.41 -0.31
CA PHE A 207 27.57 -4.63 -0.97
C PHE A 207 27.45 -3.14 -0.70
N HIS A 208 26.29 -2.65 -0.23
CA HIS A 208 26.13 -1.25 0.20
C HIS A 208 26.91 -0.92 1.49
N SER A 209 27.14 -1.90 2.37
CA SER A 209 27.75 -1.66 3.68
C SER A 209 29.24 -1.29 3.65
N PHE A 210 29.93 -1.46 2.51
CA PHE A 210 31.34 -1.09 2.39
C PHE A 210 31.55 0.39 2.07
N GLU A 211 30.58 1.07 1.46
CA GLU A 211 30.69 2.47 1.06
C GLU A 211 30.14 3.45 2.12
N GLU A 212 29.14 3.04 2.90
CA GLU A 212 28.60 3.87 3.98
C GLU A 212 29.58 4.04 5.17
N GLU A 213 30.38 3.01 5.51
CA GLU A 213 31.41 3.12 6.54
C GLU A 213 32.54 4.08 6.10
N GLU A 214 32.94 4.03 4.83
CA GLU A 214 34.01 4.86 4.26
C GLU A 214 33.60 6.35 4.18
N LEU A 215 32.34 6.66 3.83
CA LEU A 215 31.83 8.03 3.80
C LEU A 215 31.63 8.65 5.20
N VAL A 216 31.35 7.82 6.22
CA VAL A 216 31.26 8.28 7.62
C VAL A 216 32.64 8.57 8.20
N GLU A 217 33.65 7.76 7.87
CA GLU A 217 35.03 7.96 8.32
C GLU A 217 35.66 9.22 7.67
N VAL A 218 35.42 9.43 6.36
CA VAL A 218 35.93 10.60 5.61
C VAL A 218 35.32 11.94 6.07
N ASN A 219 34.09 11.95 6.58
CA ASN A 219 33.47 13.17 7.12
C ASN A 219 33.94 13.54 8.54
N VAL A 220 34.53 12.60 9.30
CA VAL A 220 35.00 12.85 10.67
C VAL A 220 36.39 13.51 10.68
N GLU A 221 37.23 13.28 9.67
CA GLU A 221 38.59 13.85 9.62
C GLU A 221 38.69 15.24 8.98
N ARG A 222 37.71 15.67 8.17
CA ARG A 222 37.83 16.92 7.38
C ARG A 222 37.66 18.22 8.20
N ASN A 223 37.30 18.15 9.48
CA ASN A 223 36.95 19.34 10.27
C ASN A 223 37.95 19.72 11.39
N LYS A 224 39.23 19.35 11.28
CA LYS A 224 40.26 19.81 12.24
C LYS A 224 41.50 20.38 11.56
N SER A 225 41.42 21.63 11.10
CA SER A 225 42.57 22.53 11.02
C SER A 225 42.14 23.99 10.81
N HIS A 226 42.29 24.82 11.84
CA HIS A 226 43.02 26.10 11.82
C HIS A 226 42.99 26.74 13.22
N THR A 227 44.11 27.38 13.58
CA THR A 227 44.59 27.64 14.94
C THR A 227 44.44 29.11 15.37
N ALA A 228 43.97 29.32 16.61
CA ALA A 228 44.24 30.33 17.66
C ALA A 228 44.37 31.85 17.42
N SER A 229 43.66 32.65 18.24
CA SER A 229 44.24 33.57 19.26
C SER A 229 43.18 34.23 20.19
N ASP A 230 43.08 33.70 21.42
CA ASP A 230 43.16 34.35 22.76
C ASP A 230 42.18 35.46 23.27
N PRO A 231 42.09 35.71 24.61
CA PRO A 231 40.92 35.31 25.40
C PRO A 231 40.23 36.46 26.16
N THR A 232 38.98 36.26 26.61
CA THR A 232 38.50 36.88 27.86
C THR A 232 37.36 36.10 28.51
N THR A 233 37.53 35.94 29.82
CA THR A 233 36.72 35.27 30.84
C THR A 233 35.32 35.87 30.96
N GLU A 234 34.28 35.04 31.06
CA GLU A 234 33.27 35.12 32.12
C GLU A 234 32.39 33.86 32.20
N ILE A 235 32.14 33.43 33.43
CA ILE A 235 31.47 32.19 33.83
C ILE A 235 29.99 32.49 34.03
N SER A 236 29.10 31.77 33.34
CA SER A 236 27.73 31.53 33.81
C SER A 236 27.09 30.36 33.04
N SER A 237 26.56 29.42 33.80
CA SER A 237 26.00 28.14 33.36
C SER A 237 24.50 28.21 33.07
N SER A 238 24.08 27.34 32.13
CA SER A 238 22.84 26.52 32.10
C SER A 238 21.68 26.92 31.15
N SER A 239 21.45 25.99 30.21
CA SER A 239 20.20 25.63 29.46
C SER A 239 20.02 26.18 28.02
N PRO A 240 20.00 25.30 26.98
CA PRO A 240 19.66 25.69 25.60
C PRO A 240 18.15 25.60 25.30
N PRO A 241 17.62 26.42 24.36
CA PRO A 241 16.21 26.40 23.99
C PRO A 241 15.87 25.22 23.05
N HIS A 242 14.79 24.50 23.35
CA HIS A 242 14.18 23.54 22.43
C HIS A 242 13.54 24.29 21.25
N GLN A 243 14.20 24.29 20.09
CA GLN A 243 13.54 24.57 18.81
C GLN A 243 13.05 23.24 18.20
N VAL A 244 11.73 23.16 18.03
CA VAL A 244 11.02 22.08 17.35
C VAL A 244 11.03 22.38 15.86
N SER A 245 11.75 21.58 15.08
CA SER A 245 11.71 21.62 13.61
C SER A 245 10.59 20.70 13.11
N HIS A 246 9.46 21.27 12.68
CA HIS A 246 8.45 20.54 11.91
C HIS A 246 8.93 20.36 10.47
N PRO A 247 8.85 19.15 9.86
CA PRO A 247 8.92 19.02 8.41
C PRO A 247 7.64 19.58 7.80
N ARG A 248 7.80 20.54 6.88
CA ARG A 248 6.73 21.21 6.14
C ARG A 248 6.09 20.21 5.16
N SER A 249 4.78 20.02 5.24
CA SER A 249 4.00 19.24 4.27
C SER A 249 4.07 19.88 2.87
N PRO A 250 4.06 19.09 1.77
CA PRO A 250 3.92 19.64 0.43
C PRO A 250 2.50 20.19 0.19
N PRO A 251 2.32 21.24 -0.63
CA PRO A 251 1.01 21.87 -0.82
C PRO A 251 0.08 20.99 -1.68
N HIS A 252 -1.19 20.93 -1.27
CA HIS A 252 -2.30 20.39 -2.07
C HIS A 252 -2.62 21.32 -3.24
N TYR A 253 -2.50 20.83 -4.48
CA TYR A 253 -3.06 21.52 -5.65
C TYR A 253 -4.48 21.04 -5.93
N VAL A 254 -5.44 21.98 -5.90
CA VAL A 254 -6.82 21.80 -6.34
C VAL A 254 -6.89 22.11 -7.83
N TYR A 255 -7.34 21.15 -8.64
CA TYR A 255 -7.50 21.31 -10.09
C TYR A 255 -8.77 22.12 -10.40
N HIS A 256 -8.63 23.25 -11.10
CA HIS A 256 -9.72 23.90 -11.82
C HIS A 256 -9.50 23.72 -13.33
N PRO A 257 -10.49 23.23 -14.11
CA PRO A 257 -10.31 23.03 -15.53
C PRO A 257 -10.46 24.36 -16.27
N SER A 258 -9.36 24.89 -16.80
CA SER A 258 -9.38 25.95 -17.82
C SER A 258 -9.24 25.32 -19.21
N SER A 259 -10.10 25.75 -20.12
CA SER A 259 -10.22 25.32 -21.53
C SER A 259 -8.88 25.35 -22.29
N PRO A 260 -8.65 24.43 -23.25
CA PRO A 260 -7.35 24.32 -23.92
C PRO A 260 -7.13 25.46 -24.92
N PRO A 261 -5.90 26.01 -25.05
CA PRO A 261 -5.56 26.89 -26.14
C PRO A 261 -5.36 26.09 -27.44
N GLN A 262 -5.86 26.63 -28.55
CA GLN A 262 -5.63 26.11 -29.90
C GLN A 262 -4.16 26.35 -30.29
N HIS A 263 -3.40 25.29 -30.53
CA HIS A 263 -2.09 25.39 -31.14
C HIS A 263 -2.13 24.95 -32.60
N ALA A 264 -1.76 25.88 -33.49
CA ALA A 264 -1.55 25.64 -34.90
C ALA A 264 -0.28 24.79 -35.10
N TYR A 265 -0.40 23.72 -35.90
CA TYR A 265 0.71 22.88 -36.32
C TYR A 265 1.61 23.62 -37.32
N HIS A 266 2.90 23.74 -37.02
CA HIS A 266 3.93 24.01 -38.03
C HIS A 266 4.80 22.76 -38.22
N PRO A 267 4.87 22.18 -39.43
CA PRO A 267 5.72 21.03 -39.70
C PRO A 267 7.16 21.50 -39.94
N HIS A 268 8.07 21.13 -39.03
CA HIS A 268 9.52 21.17 -39.31
C HIS A 268 9.99 19.78 -39.72
N SER A 269 10.59 19.70 -40.90
CA SER A 269 11.17 18.50 -41.52
C SER A 269 12.34 17.96 -40.69
N PRO A 270 12.51 16.64 -40.54
CA PRO A 270 13.64 16.05 -39.82
C PRO A 270 14.92 16.00 -40.69
N PRO A 271 16.13 16.07 -40.10
CA PRO A 271 17.36 15.83 -40.84
C PRO A 271 17.55 14.33 -41.12
N HIS A 272 17.85 14.02 -42.39
CA HIS A 272 18.24 12.68 -42.85
C HIS A 272 19.59 12.27 -42.26
N TYR A 273 19.63 11.18 -41.50
CA TYR A 273 20.87 10.45 -41.21
C TYR A 273 20.88 9.17 -42.05
N ALA A 274 21.80 9.12 -43.03
CA ALA A 274 22.05 7.93 -43.84
C ALA A 274 23.08 7.04 -43.13
N TYR A 275 22.76 5.75 -42.96
CA TYR A 275 23.71 4.75 -42.47
C TYR A 275 24.43 4.11 -43.66
N HIS A 276 25.75 4.32 -43.78
CA HIS A 276 26.61 3.56 -44.67
C HIS A 276 27.04 2.27 -43.94
N TYR A 277 26.78 1.12 -44.56
CA TYR A 277 27.37 -0.17 -44.17
C TYR A 277 28.61 -0.41 -45.04
N GLU A 278 29.80 -0.34 -44.43
CA GLU A 278 31.03 -0.88 -44.98
C GLU A 278 31.06 -2.39 -44.72
N ASN A 279 30.96 -3.18 -45.79
CA ASN A 279 31.37 -4.57 -45.78
C ASN A 279 32.78 -4.62 -46.38
N GLU A 280 33.74 -5.05 -45.58
CA GLU A 280 35.09 -5.39 -46.05
C GLU A 280 35.33 -6.92 -45.99
N PRO A 281 36.28 -7.42 -46.79
CA PRO A 281 36.12 -8.61 -47.64
C PRO A 281 36.36 -9.98 -46.99
#